data_AF-A0A1T4LVF0-F1
#
_entry.id   AF-A0A1T4LVF0-F1
#
_cell.length_a   1.000
_cell.length_b   1.000
_cell.length_c   1.000
_cell.angle_alpha   90.00
_cell.angle_beta   90.00
_cell.angle_gamma   90.00
#
_symmetry.space_group_name_H-M   'P 1'
#
loop_
_entity.id
_entity.type
_entity.pdbx_description
1 polymer ?
#
loop_
_entity_poly.entity_id
_entity_poly.type
_entity_poly.pdbx_seq_one_letter_code
_entity_poly.pdbx_strand_id
1 'polypeptide(L)'
;ISISNLGLALCGAFFVTHLINFVDFHQDEAENFLTETFLYLKKLLPKEEKEEFKMDFIKTSEAYGYETIADAEEKALAAKYEEGRSEGREEGIGIGVEKGIGIGMERGREEGDIIACRRIAKRLKDGRASLDLIANVSGLSEEEIQNL
;
A
#
# COMPACT_ATOMS: atom_id res chain seq x y z
N ILE A 1 -7.16 32.16 -36.30
CA ILE A 1 -7.64 32.19 -34.91
C ILE A 1 -9.11 31.82 -34.94
N SER A 2 -9.43 30.53 -34.77
CA SER A 2 -10.81 30.07 -34.79
C SER A 2 -11.49 30.45 -33.47
N ILE A 3 -12.70 30.97 -33.57
CA ILE A 3 -13.58 31.44 -32.49
C ILE A 3 -13.86 30.33 -31.45
N SER A 4 -13.52 29.08 -31.75
CA SER A 4 -13.62 27.91 -30.88
C SER A 4 -12.63 27.88 -29.71
N ASN A 5 -11.39 28.38 -29.86
CA ASN A 5 -10.36 28.26 -28.81
C ASN A 5 -10.51 29.32 -27.72
N LEU A 6 -11.01 30.51 -28.08
CA LEU A 6 -11.39 31.53 -27.10
C LEU A 6 -12.59 31.09 -26.26
N GLY A 7 -13.50 30.29 -26.86
CA GLY A 7 -14.69 29.76 -26.20
C GLY A 7 -14.38 28.76 -25.08
N LEU A 8 -13.34 27.94 -25.20
CA LEU A 8 -12.96 26.98 -24.15
C LEU A 8 -12.25 27.67 -22.98
N ALA A 9 -11.36 28.62 -23.26
CA ALA A 9 -10.65 29.39 -22.24
C ALA A 9 -11.59 30.37 -21.51
N LEU A 10 -12.50 31.03 -22.24
CA LEU A 10 -13.55 31.85 -21.64
C LEU A 10 -14.58 30.98 -20.90
N CYS A 11 -14.97 29.80 -21.41
CA CYS A 11 -15.81 28.88 -20.64
C CYS A 11 -15.11 28.43 -19.36
N GLY A 12 -13.81 28.11 -19.38
CA GLY A 12 -13.08 27.72 -18.17
C GLY A 12 -13.10 28.81 -17.09
N ALA A 13 -12.67 30.03 -17.44
CA ALA A 13 -12.62 31.14 -16.47
C ALA A 13 -14.01 31.65 -16.06
N PHE A 14 -15.00 31.66 -16.97
CA PHE A 14 -16.37 32.08 -16.70
C PHE A 14 -17.15 31.02 -15.92
N PHE A 15 -16.88 29.73 -16.15
CA PHE A 15 -17.45 28.63 -15.37
C PHE A 15 -16.84 28.58 -13.98
N VAL A 16 -15.54 28.83 -13.80
CA VAL A 16 -14.94 28.93 -12.45
C VAL A 16 -15.56 30.07 -11.65
N THR A 17 -15.65 31.27 -12.23
CA THR A 17 -16.26 32.43 -11.54
C THR A 17 -17.77 32.27 -11.32
N HIS A 18 -18.51 31.64 -12.23
CA HIS A 18 -19.94 31.36 -12.00
C HIS A 18 -20.17 30.18 -11.06
N LEU A 19 -19.34 29.14 -11.07
CA LEU A 19 -19.48 27.96 -10.21
C LEU A 19 -19.16 28.31 -8.75
N ILE A 20 -18.13 29.12 -8.52
CA ILE A 20 -17.79 29.68 -7.18
C ILE A 20 -18.91 30.58 -6.64
N ASN A 21 -19.64 31.29 -7.51
CA ASN A 21 -20.73 32.18 -7.11
C ASN A 21 -22.11 31.49 -7.06
N PHE A 22 -22.30 30.34 -7.71
CA PHE A 22 -23.59 29.65 -7.83
C PHE A 22 -23.76 28.49 -6.84
N VAL A 23 -22.66 27.95 -6.35
CA VAL A 23 -22.62 26.90 -5.33
C VAL A 23 -21.63 27.41 -4.28
N ASP A 24 -22.05 27.53 -3.02
CA ASP A 24 -21.21 27.94 -1.87
C ASP A 24 -20.07 26.91 -1.67
N PHE A 25 -19.09 26.93 -2.57
CA PHE A 25 -17.98 26.02 -2.61
C PHE A 25 -16.86 26.62 -1.76
N HIS A 26 -16.37 25.89 -0.77
CA HIS A 26 -15.17 26.30 -0.05
C HIS A 26 -14.01 26.40 -1.06
N GLN A 27 -13.16 27.43 -0.95
CA GLN A 27 -12.05 27.66 -1.91
C GLN A 27 -11.22 26.39 -2.15
N ASP A 28 -10.94 25.63 -1.08
CA ASP A 28 -10.21 24.37 -1.11
C ASP A 28 -10.89 23.29 -1.95
N GLU A 29 -12.22 23.21 -1.92
CA GLU A 29 -12.98 22.25 -2.74
C GLU A 29 -12.91 22.65 -4.21
N ALA A 30 -12.98 23.96 -4.51
CA ALA A 30 -12.97 24.48 -5.88
C ALA A 30 -11.63 24.20 -6.56
N GLU A 31 -10.55 24.41 -5.81
CA GLU A 31 -9.18 24.13 -6.23
C GLU A 31 -8.96 22.63 -6.50
N ASN A 32 -9.50 21.76 -5.64
CA ASN A 32 -9.42 20.31 -5.83
C ASN A 32 -10.17 19.86 -7.08
N PHE A 33 -11.42 20.31 -7.26
CA PHE A 33 -12.22 19.96 -8.43
C PHE A 33 -11.57 20.42 -9.75
N LEU A 34 -10.98 21.62 -9.76
CA LEU A 34 -10.27 22.14 -10.94
C LEU A 34 -9.02 21.34 -11.25
N THR A 35 -8.24 21.02 -10.22
CA THR A 35 -7.03 20.19 -10.35
C THR A 35 -7.35 18.81 -10.91
N GLU A 36 -8.37 18.13 -10.37
CA GLU A 36 -8.80 16.81 -10.85
C GLU A 36 -9.31 16.85 -12.29
N THR A 37 -10.16 17.84 -12.60
CA THR A 37 -10.71 18.04 -13.95
C THR A 37 -9.58 18.29 -14.96
N PHE A 38 -8.58 19.10 -14.58
CA PHE A 38 -7.41 19.38 -15.42
C PHE A 38 -6.57 18.12 -15.69
N LEU A 39 -6.25 17.36 -14.65
CA LEU A 39 -5.48 16.10 -14.76
C LEU A 39 -6.21 15.08 -15.63
N TYR A 40 -7.54 15.05 -15.56
CA TYR A 40 -8.39 14.22 -16.40
C TYR A 40 -8.34 14.65 -17.87
N LEU A 41 -8.55 15.93 -18.17
CA LEU A 41 -8.54 16.47 -19.53
C LEU A 41 -7.17 16.28 -20.21
N LYS A 42 -6.06 16.49 -19.49
CA LYS A 42 -4.69 16.27 -20.02
C LYS A 42 -4.44 14.82 -20.47
N LYS A 43 -5.11 13.83 -19.86
CA LYS A 43 -5.03 12.43 -20.29
C LYS A 43 -5.74 12.18 -21.62
N LEU A 44 -6.83 12.91 -21.88
CA LEU A 44 -7.66 12.75 -23.08
C LEU A 44 -7.14 13.51 -24.30
N LEU A 45 -6.42 14.62 -24.11
CA LEU A 45 -5.94 15.44 -25.22
C LEU A 45 -4.82 14.75 -26.04
N PRO A 46 -4.77 14.94 -27.38
CA PRO A 46 -3.62 14.56 -28.22
C PRO A 46 -2.41 15.48 -27.97
N LYS A 47 -1.21 15.05 -28.39
CA LYS A 47 0.07 15.70 -28.03
C LYS A 47 0.13 17.18 -28.43
N GLU A 48 -0.41 17.54 -29.58
CA GLU A 48 -0.38 18.91 -30.10
C GLU A 48 -1.23 19.86 -29.24
N GLU A 49 -2.40 19.41 -28.79
CA GLU A 49 -3.34 20.19 -27.99
C GLU A 49 -2.92 20.33 -26.52
N LYS A 50 -2.04 19.43 -26.02
CA LYS A 50 -1.52 19.48 -24.65
C LYS A 50 -0.66 20.71 -24.37
N GLU A 51 0.17 21.11 -25.33
CA GLU A 51 1.09 22.24 -25.14
C GLU A 51 0.35 23.59 -25.22
N GLU A 52 -0.64 23.70 -26.12
CA GLU A 52 -1.52 24.88 -26.19
C GLU A 52 -2.35 25.01 -24.90
N PHE A 53 -2.94 23.91 -24.44
CA PHE A 53 -3.70 23.86 -23.19
C PHE A 53 -2.84 24.21 -21.96
N LYS A 54 -1.58 23.74 -21.91
CA LYS A 54 -0.63 24.07 -20.84
C LYS A 54 -0.33 25.58 -20.81
N MET A 55 -0.12 26.20 -21.97
CA MET A 55 0.18 27.63 -22.07
C MET A 55 -1.00 28.53 -21.72
N ASP A 56 -2.22 28.17 -22.14
CA ASP A 56 -3.43 28.94 -21.82
C ASP A 56 -3.80 28.84 -20.33
N PHE A 57 -3.54 27.69 -19.71
CA PHE A 57 -3.75 27.50 -18.28
C PHE A 57 -2.74 28.29 -17.44
N ILE A 58 -1.44 28.30 -17.78
CA ILE A 58 -0.42 29.11 -17.06
C ILE A 58 -0.80 30.59 -17.05
N LYS A 59 -1.21 31.13 -18.20
CA LYS A 59 -1.66 32.53 -18.30
C LYS A 59 -2.88 32.82 -17.43
N THR A 60 -3.77 31.83 -17.31
CA THR A 60 -5.00 31.95 -16.51
C THR A 60 -4.68 31.81 -15.01
N SER A 61 -3.82 30.88 -14.60
CA SER A 61 -3.40 30.71 -13.20
C SER A 61 -2.64 31.95 -12.71
N GLU A 62 -1.75 32.51 -13.53
CA GLU A 62 -1.01 33.75 -13.21
C GLU A 62 -1.94 34.97 -13.06
N ALA A 63 -3.00 35.06 -13.88
CA ALA A 63 -3.94 36.17 -13.83
C ALA A 63 -4.88 36.14 -12.62
N TYR A 64 -5.21 34.94 -12.10
CA TYR A 64 -6.18 34.76 -11.02
C TYR A 64 -5.56 34.27 -9.69
N GLY A 65 -4.25 34.00 -9.65
CA GLY A 65 -3.52 33.62 -8.43
C GLY A 65 -3.71 32.16 -7.98
N TYR A 66 -4.05 31.26 -8.90
CA TYR A 66 -4.20 29.83 -8.60
C TYR A 66 -2.88 29.07 -8.69
N GLU A 67 -2.80 27.92 -8.02
CA GLU A 67 -1.67 26.98 -8.09
C GLU A 67 -1.32 26.64 -9.54
N THR A 68 -0.01 26.61 -9.83
CA THR A 68 0.47 26.35 -11.18
C THR A 68 0.37 24.87 -11.52
N ILE A 69 0.41 24.54 -12.81
CA ILE A 69 0.46 23.14 -13.28
C ILE A 69 1.62 22.38 -12.65
N ALA A 70 2.74 23.06 -12.42
CA ALA A 70 3.91 22.45 -11.80
C ALA A 70 3.62 22.02 -10.36
N ASP A 71 2.91 22.85 -9.59
CA ASP A 71 2.57 22.57 -8.19
C ASP A 71 1.59 21.40 -8.08
N ALA A 72 0.57 21.37 -8.95
CA ALA A 72 -0.39 20.25 -9.01
C ALA A 72 0.28 18.93 -9.44
N GLU A 73 1.22 18.99 -10.38
CA GLU A 73 2.00 17.82 -10.82
C GLU A 73 2.94 17.32 -9.72
N GLU A 74 3.60 18.22 -9.01
CA GLU A 74 4.47 17.90 -7.88
C GLU A 74 3.68 17.22 -6.75
N LYS A 75 2.53 17.80 -6.37
CA LYS A 75 1.64 17.20 -5.36
C LYS A 75 1.14 15.81 -5.77
N ALA A 76 0.68 15.65 -7.01
CA ALA A 76 0.20 14.36 -7.50
C ALA A 76 1.31 13.30 -7.57
N LEU A 77 2.55 13.71 -7.89
CA LEU A 77 3.70 12.82 -7.89
C LEU A 77 4.12 12.43 -6.47
N ALA A 78 4.15 13.41 -5.55
CA ALA A 78 4.44 13.17 -4.14
C ALA A 78 3.42 12.22 -3.49
N ALA A 79 2.12 12.40 -3.77
CA ALA A 79 1.07 11.51 -3.28
C ALA A 79 1.27 10.06 -3.74
N LYS A 80 1.57 9.84 -5.03
CA LYS A 80 1.85 8.49 -5.56
C LYS A 80 3.10 7.85 -4.94
N TYR A 81 4.12 8.66 -4.68
CA TYR A 81 5.34 8.14 -4.05
C TYR A 81 5.08 7.70 -2.61
N GLU A 82 4.31 8.48 -1.86
CA GLU A 82 3.92 8.14 -0.48
C GLU A 82 3.01 6.90 -0.44
N GLU A 83 2.04 6.81 -1.36
CA GLU A 83 1.16 5.64 -1.51
C GLU A 83 1.99 4.36 -1.76
N GLY A 84 2.85 4.37 -2.78
CA GLY A 84 3.69 3.20 -3.08
C GLY A 84 4.69 2.85 -1.97
N ARG A 85 5.17 3.85 -1.21
CA ARG A 85 6.00 3.63 -0.02
C ARG A 85 5.20 2.97 1.11
N SER A 86 3.96 3.40 1.33
CA SER A 86 3.08 2.86 2.35
C SER A 86 2.71 1.40 2.04
N GLU A 87 2.25 1.14 0.81
CA GLU A 87 1.91 -0.21 0.34
C GLU A 87 3.10 -1.16 0.48
N GLY A 88 4.27 -0.78 -0.04
CA GLY A 88 5.47 -1.63 0.04
C GLY A 88 5.92 -1.91 1.48
N ARG A 89 5.70 -0.97 2.40
CA ARG A 89 5.98 -1.17 3.82
C ARG A 89 4.99 -2.13 4.46
N GLU A 90 3.70 -1.97 4.18
CA GLU A 90 2.63 -2.80 4.72
C GLU A 90 2.77 -4.26 4.23
N GLU A 91 2.98 -4.47 2.93
CA GLU A 91 3.23 -5.78 2.36
C GLU A 91 4.48 -6.44 2.95
N GLY A 92 5.57 -5.67 3.07
CA GLY A 92 6.83 -6.17 3.64
C GLY A 92 6.68 -6.62 5.10
N ILE A 93 5.95 -5.86 5.92
CA ILE A 93 5.64 -6.23 7.30
C ILE A 93 4.72 -7.45 7.33
N GLY A 94 3.66 -7.47 6.52
CA GLY A 94 2.71 -8.58 6.47
C GLY A 94 3.38 -9.91 6.15
N ILE A 95 4.15 -9.95 5.07
CA ILE A 95 4.89 -11.16 4.63
C ILE A 95 5.92 -11.58 5.69
N GLY A 96 6.62 -10.61 6.30
CA GLY A 96 7.62 -10.89 7.33
C GLY A 96 7.01 -11.50 8.59
N VAL A 97 5.89 -10.95 9.06
CA VAL A 97 5.17 -11.42 10.24
C VAL A 97 4.57 -12.81 9.99
N GLU A 98 3.88 -13.01 8.87
CA GLU A 98 3.25 -14.28 8.54
C GLU A 98 4.28 -15.42 8.47
N LYS A 99 5.37 -15.22 7.73
CA LYS A 99 6.44 -16.22 7.61
C LYS A 99 7.14 -16.45 8.95
N GLY A 100 7.44 -15.38 9.68
CA GLY A 100 8.12 -15.47 10.98
C GLY A 100 7.31 -16.26 12.01
N ILE A 101 6.02 -15.96 12.12
CA ILE A 101 5.09 -16.68 13.01
C ILE A 101 4.94 -18.13 12.57
N GLY A 102 4.72 -18.38 11.27
CA GLY A 102 4.55 -19.74 10.73
C GLY A 102 5.74 -20.64 11.04
N ILE A 103 6.96 -20.20 10.68
CA ILE A 103 8.20 -20.94 10.95
C ILE A 103 8.43 -21.13 12.45
N GLY A 104 8.16 -20.10 13.26
CA GLY A 104 8.31 -20.17 14.71
C GLY A 104 7.35 -21.17 15.36
N MET A 105 6.10 -21.20 14.92
CA MET A 105 5.08 -22.12 15.42
C MET A 105 5.39 -23.56 15.05
N GLU A 106 5.80 -23.83 13.80
CA GLU A 106 6.16 -25.17 13.34
C GLU A 106 7.35 -25.73 14.13
N ARG A 107 8.45 -24.97 14.20
CA ARG A 107 9.64 -25.39 14.98
C ARG A 107 9.32 -25.56 16.46
N GLY A 108 8.58 -24.65 17.05
CA GLY A 108 8.19 -24.74 18.46
C GLY A 108 7.34 -25.98 18.76
N ARG A 109 6.49 -26.39 17.82
CA ARG A 109 5.67 -27.60 17.95
C ARG A 109 6.51 -28.87 17.81
N GLU A 110 7.40 -28.94 16.82
CA GLU A 110 8.33 -30.06 16.64
C GLU A 110 9.26 -30.24 17.84
N GLU A 111 9.89 -29.14 18.31
CA GLU A 111 10.74 -29.17 19.50
C GLU A 111 9.95 -29.60 20.73
N GLY A 112 8.73 -29.09 20.89
CA GLY A 112 7.82 -29.47 21.97
C GLY A 112 7.47 -30.96 21.97
N ASP A 113 7.17 -31.52 20.80
CA ASP A 113 6.83 -32.93 20.64
C ASP A 113 8.05 -33.83 20.96
N ILE A 114 9.25 -33.49 20.47
CA ILE A 114 10.48 -34.21 20.79
C ILE A 114 10.77 -34.18 22.30
N ILE A 115 10.66 -33.00 22.94
CA ILE A 115 10.86 -32.85 24.38
C ILE A 115 9.82 -33.67 25.16
N ALA A 116 8.57 -33.68 24.71
CA ALA A 116 7.50 -34.45 25.34
C ALA A 116 7.78 -35.96 25.28
N CYS A 117 8.15 -36.48 24.10
CA CYS A 117 8.53 -37.88 23.91
C CYS A 117 9.70 -38.29 24.81
N ARG A 118 10.78 -37.49 24.83
CA ARG A 118 11.94 -37.73 25.72
C ARG A 118 11.57 -37.71 27.19
N ARG A 119 10.70 -36.78 27.60
CA ARG A 119 10.23 -36.67 29.00
C ARG A 119 9.40 -37.88 29.41
N ILE A 120 8.54 -38.38 28.53
CA ILE A 120 7.74 -39.60 28.78
C ILE A 120 8.68 -40.80 28.90
N ALA A 121 9.60 -40.97 27.95
CA ALA A 121 10.55 -42.08 27.96
C ALA A 121 11.39 -42.10 29.24
N LYS A 122 11.91 -40.94 29.67
CA LYS A 122 12.67 -40.81 30.91
C LYS A 122 11.86 -41.25 32.14
N ARG A 123 10.62 -40.79 32.27
CA ARG A 123 9.75 -41.17 33.40
C ARG A 123 9.47 -42.68 33.44
N LEU A 124 9.27 -43.30 32.28
CA LEU A 124 9.03 -44.74 32.19
C LEU A 124 10.30 -45.55 32.52
N LYS A 125 11.46 -45.08 32.06
CA LYS A 125 12.78 -45.66 32.41
C LYS A 125 13.04 -45.59 33.91
N ASP A 126 12.80 -44.42 34.52
CA ASP A 126 12.92 -44.22 35.97
C ASP A 126 11.96 -45.15 36.75
N GLY A 127 10.78 -45.41 36.18
CA GLY A 127 9.79 -46.37 36.68
C GLY A 127 10.12 -47.85 36.42
N ARG A 128 11.29 -48.16 35.84
CA ARG A 128 11.73 -49.52 35.49
C ARG A 128 10.80 -50.26 34.52
N ALA A 129 10.12 -49.53 33.63
CA ALA A 129 9.38 -50.14 32.52
C ALA A 129 10.34 -50.88 31.56
N SER A 130 9.82 -51.85 30.80
CA SER A 130 10.63 -52.57 29.80
C SER A 130 11.03 -51.64 28.65
N LEU A 131 12.22 -51.86 28.08
CA LEU A 131 12.73 -51.10 26.92
C LEU A 131 11.74 -51.10 25.76
N ASP A 132 11.14 -52.26 25.46
CA ASP A 132 10.13 -52.42 24.41
C ASP A 132 8.89 -51.54 24.65
N LEU A 133 8.37 -51.49 25.88
CA LEU A 133 7.23 -50.63 26.21
C LEU A 133 7.58 -49.14 26.08
N ILE A 134 8.79 -48.75 26.48
CA ILE A 134 9.25 -47.36 26.37
C ILE A 134 9.39 -46.95 24.91
N ALA A 135 9.98 -47.80 24.07
CA ALA A 135 10.12 -47.58 22.63
C ALA A 135 8.75 -47.43 21.96
N ASN A 136 7.82 -48.35 22.26
CA ASN A 136 6.48 -48.32 21.70
C ASN A 136 5.67 -47.08 22.10
N VAL A 137 5.81 -46.57 23.33
CA VAL A 137 5.04 -45.41 23.82
C VAL A 137 5.66 -44.08 23.43
N SER A 138 6.99 -43.97 23.43
CA SER A 138 7.71 -42.72 23.18
C SER A 138 8.13 -42.50 21.72
N GLY A 139 8.11 -43.56 20.90
CA GLY A 139 8.59 -43.53 19.52
C GLY A 139 10.11 -43.39 19.37
N LEU A 140 10.86 -43.51 20.48
CA LEU A 140 12.32 -43.46 20.48
C LEU A 140 12.93 -44.85 20.23
N SER A 141 14.10 -44.88 19.61
CA SER A 141 14.89 -46.09 19.47
C SER A 141 15.45 -46.57 20.81
N GLU A 142 15.79 -47.85 20.91
CA GLU A 142 16.40 -48.40 22.12
C GLU A 142 17.72 -47.69 22.48
N GLU A 143 18.51 -47.31 21.47
CA GLU A 143 19.75 -46.56 21.66
C GLU A 143 19.48 -45.17 22.27
N GLU A 144 18.50 -44.44 21.75
CA GLU A 144 18.09 -43.15 22.33
C GLU A 144 17.61 -43.31 23.76
N ILE A 145 16.83 -44.35 24.06
CA ILE A 145 16.33 -44.63 25.41
C ILE A 145 17.46 -44.98 26.38
N GLN A 146 18.45 -45.75 25.92
CA GLN A 146 19.63 -46.09 26.73
C GLN A 146 20.42 -44.83 27.09
N ASN A 147 20.48 -43.85 26.18
CA ASN A 147 21.19 -42.58 26.34
C ASN A 147 20.40 -41.44 27.05
N LEU A 148 19.14 -41.66 27.47
CA LEU A 148 18.34 -40.73 28.30
C LEU A 148 18.72 -40.75 29.78
#